data_AF-A0A0M9G053-F1
#
_entry.id   AF-A0A0M9G053-F1
#
_cell.length_a   1.000
_cell.length_b   1.000
_cell.length_c   1.000
_cell.angle_alpha   90.00
_cell.angle_beta   90.00
_cell.angle_gamma   90.00
#
_symmetry.space_group_name_H-M   'P 1'
#
loop_
_entity.id
_entity.type
_entity.pdbx_description
1 polymer ?
#
loop_
_entity_poly.entity_id
_entity_poly.type
_entity_poly.pdbx_seq_one_letter_code
_entity_poly.pdbx_strand_id
1 'polypeptide(L)'
;MNATATNAAAAQQPASKAQEQITHLPRYFPTACPQCAAQTDAFFQCFEKHAVMMNEHDVVTAHNSLQHCQPELRAYMTCMEKYIANKDRPWWKFW
;
A
#
# COMPACT_ATOMS: atom_id res chain seq x y z
N MET A 1 -16.09 -50.76 11.35
CA MET A 1 -14.95 -50.14 10.63
C MET A 1 -15.30 -48.65 10.49
N ASN A 2 -14.78 -47.81 11.38
CA ASN A 2 -15.00 -46.36 11.32
C ASN A 2 -13.80 -45.71 10.65
N ALA A 3 -14.05 -44.94 9.60
CA ALA A 3 -13.13 -43.94 9.09
C ALA A 3 -13.93 -42.66 8.83
N THR A 4 -13.88 -41.75 9.80
CA THR A 4 -14.31 -40.36 9.67
C THR A 4 -13.13 -39.58 9.10
N ALA A 5 -13.32 -38.92 7.95
CA ALA A 5 -12.41 -37.89 7.44
C ALA A 5 -13.12 -37.12 6.32
N THR A 6 -13.08 -35.81 6.15
CA THR A 6 -12.71 -34.64 6.94
C THR A 6 -13.33 -33.50 6.15
N ASN A 7 -14.26 -32.73 6.73
CA ASN A 7 -14.76 -31.51 6.08
C ASN A 7 -13.62 -30.48 6.04
N ALA A 8 -12.98 -30.33 4.88
CA ALA A 8 -12.14 -29.19 4.60
C ALA A 8 -13.05 -28.00 4.24
N ALA A 9 -13.34 -27.19 5.25
CA ALA A 9 -13.89 -25.86 5.07
C ALA A 9 -12.86 -25.01 4.30
N ALA A 10 -13.01 -24.96 2.98
CA ALA A 10 -12.39 -23.92 2.17
C ALA A 10 -13.00 -22.59 2.62
N ALA A 11 -12.25 -21.85 3.45
CA ALA A 11 -12.55 -20.46 3.72
C ALA A 11 -12.47 -19.70 2.40
N GLN A 12 -13.64 -19.54 1.78
CA GLN A 12 -13.83 -18.71 0.60
C GLN A 12 -13.54 -17.27 1.03
N GLN A 13 -12.34 -16.80 0.71
CA GLN A 13 -12.03 -15.37 0.76
C GLN A 13 -13.04 -14.66 -0.16
N PRO A 14 -13.80 -13.69 0.34
CA PRO A 14 -14.79 -12.99 -0.47
C PRO A 14 -14.08 -12.29 -1.62
N ALA A 15 -14.60 -12.49 -2.83
CA ALA A 15 -14.14 -11.88 -4.06
C ALA A 15 -13.85 -10.39 -3.84
N SER A 16 -12.57 -10.04 -3.86
CA SER A 16 -12.11 -8.66 -3.71
C SER A 16 -12.73 -7.82 -4.82
N LYS A 17 -13.47 -6.76 -4.45
CA LYS A 17 -13.70 -5.63 -5.36
C LYS A 17 -12.35 -5.33 -6.02
N ALA A 18 -12.29 -5.27 -7.35
CA ALA A 18 -11.09 -4.86 -8.06
C ALA A 18 -10.60 -3.54 -7.44
N GLN A 19 -9.55 -3.61 -6.63
CA GLN A 19 -9.01 -2.45 -5.95
C GLN A 19 -8.43 -1.56 -7.04
N GLU A 20 -8.97 -0.36 -7.18
CA GLU A 20 -8.50 0.61 -8.16
C GLU A 20 -6.99 0.77 -8.03
N GLN A 21 -6.29 0.71 -9.17
CA GLN A 21 -4.85 0.87 -9.20
C GLN A 21 -4.51 2.33 -8.93
N ILE A 22 -3.60 2.55 -8.00
CA ILE A 22 -3.08 3.89 -7.72
C ILE A 22 -2.07 4.22 -8.83
N THR A 23 -2.47 5.08 -9.75
CA THR A 23 -1.63 5.52 -10.88
C THR A 23 -0.81 6.77 -10.56
N HIS A 24 -1.10 7.43 -9.45
CA HIS A 24 -0.44 8.67 -9.03
C HIS A 24 -0.06 8.61 -7.56
N LEU A 25 1.08 9.20 -7.23
CA LEU A 25 1.53 9.34 -5.86
C LEU A 25 0.69 10.39 -5.12
N PRO A 26 0.43 10.21 -3.82
CA PRO A 26 -0.31 11.17 -3.03
C PRO A 26 0.47 12.49 -2.88
N ARG A 27 -0.23 13.61 -2.66
CA ARG A 27 0.37 14.95 -2.53
C ARG A 27 1.47 15.05 -1.47
N TYR A 28 1.38 14.26 -0.40
CA TYR A 28 2.35 14.27 0.69
C TYR A 28 3.62 13.43 0.38
N PHE A 29 3.66 12.70 -0.72
CA PHE A 29 4.88 12.00 -1.15
C PHE A 29 6.01 13.00 -1.44
N PRO A 30 7.29 12.71 -1.11
CA PRO A 30 7.85 11.48 -0.51
C PRO A 30 7.91 11.49 1.03
N THR A 31 7.16 12.36 1.70
CA THR A 31 7.26 12.51 3.16
C THR A 31 6.67 11.31 3.91
N ALA A 32 7.21 11.00 5.08
CA ALA A 32 6.67 10.01 5.99
C ALA A 32 6.75 10.49 7.45
N CYS A 33 5.76 10.16 8.26
CA CYS A 33 5.86 10.33 9.71
C CYS A 33 6.56 9.10 10.35
N PRO A 34 7.21 9.25 11.52
CA PRO A 34 7.90 8.14 12.18
C PRO A 34 7.01 6.91 12.43
N GLN A 35 5.71 7.11 12.64
CA GLN A 35 4.74 6.04 12.86
C GLN A 35 4.49 5.17 11.63
N CYS A 36 4.79 5.68 10.42
CA CYS A 36 4.59 5.00 9.16
C CYS A 36 5.90 4.53 8.50
N ALA A 37 7.03 4.62 9.20
CA ALA A 37 8.35 4.31 8.66
C ALA A 37 8.43 2.91 8.05
N ALA A 38 7.90 1.88 8.74
CA ALA A 38 7.95 0.51 8.24
C ALA A 38 7.21 0.33 6.89
N GLN A 39 6.04 0.97 6.72
CA GLN A 39 5.28 0.90 5.47
C GLN A 39 5.95 1.71 4.36
N THR A 40 6.53 2.87 4.72
CA THR A 40 7.32 3.69 3.82
C THR A 40 8.54 2.92 3.30
N ASP A 41 9.31 2.30 4.20
CA ASP A 41 10.49 1.53 3.85
C ASP A 41 10.13 0.33 2.96
N ALA A 42 9.05 -0.38 3.27
CA ALA A 42 8.57 -1.47 2.42
C ALA A 42 8.23 -1.00 0.99
N PHE A 43 7.55 0.15 0.87
CA PHE A 43 7.25 0.75 -0.44
C PHE A 43 8.53 1.12 -1.19
N PHE A 44 9.46 1.83 -0.55
CA PHE A 44 10.70 2.25 -1.22
C PHE A 44 11.59 1.07 -1.58
N GLN A 45 11.68 0.03 -0.75
CA GLN A 45 12.43 -1.19 -1.09
C GLN A 45 11.84 -1.90 -2.32
N CYS A 46 10.51 -2.00 -2.40
CA CYS A 46 9.87 -2.53 -3.61
C CYS A 46 10.15 -1.62 -4.82
N PHE A 47 9.98 -0.32 -4.65
CA PHE A 47 10.14 0.65 -5.73
C PHE A 47 11.57 0.66 -6.26
N GLU A 48 12.59 0.72 -5.40
CA GLU A 48 14.01 0.68 -5.77
C GLU A 48 14.38 -0.61 -6.52
N LYS A 49 13.79 -1.74 -6.15
CA LYS A 49 14.01 -3.02 -6.83
C LYS A 49 13.49 -3.03 -8.27
N HIS A 50 12.39 -2.33 -8.53
CA HIS A 50 11.70 -2.35 -9.82
C HIS A 50 11.99 -1.12 -10.69
N ALA A 51 12.29 0.03 -10.08
CA ALA A 51 12.47 1.32 -10.76
C ALA A 51 13.89 1.52 -11.30
N VAL A 52 14.46 0.47 -11.89
CA VAL A 52 15.79 0.50 -12.50
C VAL A 52 15.68 1.05 -13.92
N MET A 53 15.98 2.33 -14.11
CA MET A 53 15.92 2.97 -15.43
C MET A 53 16.83 2.24 -16.44
N MET A 54 16.28 1.92 -17.61
CA MET A 54 17.04 1.30 -18.69
C MET A 54 17.92 2.29 -19.44
N ASN A 55 17.55 3.57 -19.46
CA ASN A 55 18.29 4.70 -20.04
C ASN A 55 17.79 6.04 -19.46
N GLU A 56 18.44 7.15 -19.83
CA GLU A 56 18.12 8.50 -19.32
C GLU A 56 16.73 9.03 -19.72
N HIS A 57 16.08 8.40 -20.71
CA HIS A 57 14.74 8.77 -21.21
C HIS A 57 13.65 7.80 -20.77
N ASP A 58 13.96 6.88 -19.84
CA ASP A 58 13.01 5.89 -19.36
C ASP A 58 11.97 6.50 -18.41
N VAL A 59 10.90 7.02 -19.01
CA VAL A 59 9.74 7.58 -18.30
C VAL A 59 8.72 6.52 -17.86
N VAL A 60 8.88 5.28 -18.31
CA VAL A 60 7.87 4.22 -18.17
C VAL A 60 8.18 3.32 -16.97
N THR A 61 9.46 3.07 -16.70
CA THR A 61 9.89 2.17 -15.62
C THR A 61 9.40 2.62 -14.25
N ALA A 62 9.44 3.92 -13.95
CA ALA A 62 8.89 4.45 -12.70
C ALA A 62 7.38 4.15 -12.56
N HIS A 63 6.61 4.38 -13.63
CA HIS A 63 5.18 4.09 -13.65
C HIS A 63 4.89 2.58 -13.47
N ASN A 64 5.61 1.72 -14.20
CA ASN A 64 5.44 0.27 -14.08
C ASN A 64 5.81 -0.23 -12.69
N SER A 65 6.83 0.37 -12.07
CA SER A 65 7.24 0.05 -10.70
C SER A 65 6.14 0.39 -9.69
N LEU A 66 5.43 1.52 -9.86
CA LEU A 66 4.25 1.83 -9.06
C LEU A 66 3.16 0.77 -9.22
N GLN A 67 2.95 0.23 -10.43
CA GLN A 67 1.99 -0.83 -10.67
C GLN A 67 2.40 -2.16 -10.01
N HIS A 68 3.70 -2.46 -9.93
CA HIS A 68 4.21 -3.64 -9.23
C HIS A 68 4.11 -3.52 -7.71
N CYS A 69 4.34 -2.33 -7.16
CA CYS A 69 4.40 -2.07 -5.72
C CYS A 69 3.07 -1.57 -5.13
N GLN A 70 1.93 -1.93 -5.74
CA GLN A 70 0.61 -1.49 -5.28
C GLN A 70 0.28 -1.90 -3.83
N PRO A 71 0.60 -3.13 -3.36
CA PRO A 71 0.32 -3.51 -1.99
C PRO A 71 1.04 -2.60 -0.97
N GLU A 72 2.33 -2.35 -1.19
CA GLU A 72 3.18 -1.53 -0.34
C GLU A 72 2.77 -0.06 -0.41
N LEU A 73 2.46 0.44 -1.62
CA LEU A 73 1.97 1.80 -1.83
C LEU A 73 0.66 2.04 -1.07
N ARG A 74 -0.29 1.09 -1.10
CA ARG A 74 -1.53 1.18 -0.32
C ARG A 74 -1.28 1.18 1.17
N ALA A 75 -0.35 0.37 1.67
CA ALA A 75 -0.01 0.31 3.08
C ALA A 75 0.57 1.65 3.57
N TYR A 76 1.49 2.23 2.80
CA TYR A 76 2.04 3.55 3.03
C TYR A 76 0.93 4.62 3.05
N MET A 77 0.09 4.67 2.02
CA MET A 77 -1.00 5.66 1.91
C MET A 77 -1.99 5.55 3.07
N THR A 78 -2.41 4.33 3.40
CA THR A 78 -3.34 4.06 4.51
C THR A 78 -2.79 4.58 5.84
N CYS A 79 -1.50 4.36 6.10
CA CYS A 79 -0.87 4.83 7.33
C CYS A 79 -0.80 6.37 7.37
N MET A 80 -0.33 6.98 6.28
CA MET A 80 -0.18 8.44 6.18
C MET A 80 -1.53 9.16 6.25
N GLU A 81 -2.55 8.68 5.55
CA GLU A 81 -3.90 9.26 5.59
C GLU A 81 -4.51 9.17 6.99
N LYS A 82 -4.32 8.05 7.68
CA LYS A 82 -4.74 7.91 9.08
C LYS A 82 -3.99 8.89 9.99
N TYR A 83 -2.68 9.08 9.78
CA TYR A 83 -1.90 10.05 10.55
C TYR A 83 -2.40 11.48 10.33
N ILE A 84 -2.55 11.91 9.07
CA ILE A 84 -3.01 13.24 8.70
C ILE A 84 -4.41 13.51 9.27
N ALA A 85 -5.34 12.56 9.09
CA ALA A 85 -6.71 12.68 9.58
C ALA A 85 -6.80 12.81 11.11
N ASN A 86 -5.83 12.28 11.86
CA ASN A 86 -5.77 12.44 13.32
C ASN A 86 -5.01 13.70 13.74
N LYS A 87 -3.99 14.12 12.99
CA LYS A 87 -3.22 15.35 13.24
C LYS A 87 -4.06 16.60 13.04
N ASP A 88 -4.93 16.61 12.03
CA ASP A 88 -5.74 17.76 11.67
C ASP A 88 -7.09 17.79 12.42
N ARG A 89 -7.27 16.93 13.44
CA ARG A 89 -8.46 16.98 14.29
C ARG A 89 -8.48 18.29 15.08
N PRO A 90 -9.49 19.15 14.86
CA PRO A 90 -9.55 20.41 15.56
C PRO A 90 -9.90 20.18 17.03
N TRP A 91 -9.01 20.60 17.93
CA TRP A 91 -9.14 20.48 19.40
C TRP A 91 -10.40 21.14 19.97
N TRP A 92 -10.99 22.09 19.24
CA TRP A 92 -12.19 22.86 19.59
C TRP A 92 -13.51 22.14 19.28
N LYS A 93 -13.49 20.97 18.61
CA LYS A 93 -14.70 20.14 18.39
C LYS A 93 -15.13 19.31 19.60
N PHE A 94 -14.43 19.42 20.73
CA PHE A 94 -14.70 18.68 21.97
C PHE A 94 -15.18 19.57 23.13
N TRP A 95 -15.54 20.84 22.88
CA TRP A 95 -16.19 21.73 23.84
C TRP A 95 -17.62 22.11 23.43
#